data_AF-A0A1F8CSX3-F1
#
_entry.id   AF-A0A1F8CSX3-F1
#
_cell.length_a   1.000
_cell.length_b   1.000
_cell.length_c   1.000
_cell.angle_alpha   90.00
_cell.angle_beta   90.00
_cell.angle_gamma   90.00
#
_symmetry.space_group_name_H-M   'P 1'
#
loop_
_entity.id
_entity.type
_entity.pdbx_description
1 polymer ?
#
loop_
_entity_poly.entity_id
_entity_poly.type
_entity_poly.pdbx_seq_one_letter_code
_entity_poly.pdbx_strand_id
1 'polypeptide(L)'
;MDKNRRIPERIVVVGAGGNGSWLSFFLAQYMSYDPRFSDTELVIVDHDRFEEKNKSRQFFSRPGNKAESLVGTLKMRFGDRIKLVAEPRMVVDERVELNQDIEDNLGVFLIYPWELISVNSVVFLCVDKFYPRLAILQRASMTYRVCVINGGTGPFDWGVDIYIREKGRDVTRRPDIVHPELVGLANAELAEMLNQFNQPQTEGCTQRMETDAAGQTFVSNLSTATLMFQTFVAYLEGQLTVSSYEGGIMTKQGGLVGPGLRMILPGS
;
A
#
# COMPACT_ATOMS: atom_id res chain seq x y z
N MET A 1 24.82 -6.16 -12.90
CA MET A 1 24.16 -6.59 -11.64
C MET A 1 23.24 -7.76 -11.98
N ASP A 2 23.21 -8.80 -11.14
CA ASP A 2 22.44 -10.03 -11.41
C ASP A 2 20.92 -9.78 -11.30
N LYS A 3 20.21 -9.97 -12.41
CA LYS A 3 18.75 -9.76 -12.53
C LYS A 3 17.95 -10.73 -11.66
N ASN A 4 18.47 -11.92 -11.36
CA ASN A 4 17.80 -12.88 -10.48
C ASN A 4 17.80 -12.42 -9.02
N ARG A 5 18.65 -11.45 -8.66
CA ARG A 5 18.76 -10.98 -7.29
C ARG A 5 17.59 -10.10 -6.86
N ARG A 6 16.65 -9.67 -7.71
CA ARG A 6 15.57 -8.72 -7.30
C ARG A 6 14.17 -9.32 -7.26
N ILE A 7 14.03 -10.60 -7.62
CA ILE A 7 12.75 -11.30 -7.48
C ILE A 7 12.44 -11.46 -5.99
N PRO A 8 11.30 -10.94 -5.51
CA PRO A 8 10.93 -11.03 -4.11
C PRO A 8 10.35 -12.40 -3.76
N GLU A 9 10.57 -12.84 -2.52
CA GLU A 9 9.87 -14.01 -1.98
C GLU A 9 8.39 -13.70 -1.74
N ARG A 10 8.11 -12.44 -1.36
CA ARG A 10 6.76 -11.96 -1.08
C ARG A 10 6.54 -10.56 -1.63
N ILE A 11 5.42 -10.40 -2.30
CA ILE A 11 4.85 -9.11 -2.69
C ILE A 11 3.66 -8.86 -1.78
N VAL A 12 3.72 -7.78 -1.00
CA VAL A 12 2.65 -7.40 -0.07
C VAL A 12 1.98 -6.14 -0.57
N VAL A 13 0.67 -6.16 -0.75
CA VAL A 13 -0.15 -4.97 -1.06
C VAL A 13 -0.95 -4.62 0.17
N VAL A 14 -0.61 -3.52 0.83
CA VAL A 14 -1.34 -3.00 1.99
C VAL A 14 -2.38 -2.00 1.51
N GLY A 15 -3.65 -2.35 1.64
CA GLY A 15 -4.81 -1.67 1.07
C GLY A 15 -5.30 -2.35 -0.21
N ALA A 16 -6.52 -2.86 -0.18
CA ALA A 16 -7.24 -3.48 -1.30
C ALA A 16 -8.33 -2.56 -1.88
N GLY A 17 -8.51 -1.37 -1.33
CA GLY A 17 -9.31 -0.30 -1.93
C GLY A 17 -8.58 0.49 -3.02
N GLY A 18 -9.29 1.45 -3.61
CA GLY A 18 -8.73 2.45 -4.53
C GLY A 18 -7.74 1.93 -5.57
N ASN A 19 -6.53 2.49 -5.59
CA ASN A 19 -5.40 2.06 -6.42
C ASN A 19 -4.92 0.62 -6.11
N GLY A 20 -4.98 0.17 -4.86
CA GLY A 20 -4.58 -1.17 -4.44
C GLY A 20 -5.35 -2.29 -5.14
N SER A 21 -6.65 -2.09 -5.40
CA SER A 21 -7.47 -3.02 -6.16
C SER A 21 -6.98 -3.23 -7.61
N TRP A 22 -6.65 -2.15 -8.30
CA TRP A 22 -6.13 -2.16 -9.67
C TRP A 22 -4.69 -2.68 -9.74
N LEU A 23 -3.83 -2.25 -8.81
CA LEU A 23 -2.44 -2.68 -8.73
C LEU A 23 -2.36 -4.19 -8.52
N SER A 24 -3.18 -4.75 -7.62
CA SER A 24 -3.20 -6.19 -7.37
C SER A 24 -3.56 -6.99 -8.61
N PHE A 25 -4.48 -6.48 -9.45
CA PHE A 25 -4.79 -7.10 -10.74
C PHE A 25 -3.59 -7.07 -11.70
N PHE A 26 -2.89 -5.94 -11.81
CA PHE A 26 -1.69 -5.82 -12.65
C PHE A 26 -0.57 -6.76 -12.19
N LEU A 27 -0.32 -6.82 -10.88
CA LEU A 27 0.67 -7.71 -10.29
C LEU A 27 0.31 -9.18 -10.55
N ALA A 28 -0.93 -9.59 -10.29
CA ALA A 28 -1.37 -10.96 -10.52
C ALA A 28 -1.24 -11.36 -12.00
N GLN A 29 -1.68 -10.50 -12.92
CA GLN A 29 -1.52 -10.72 -14.35
C GLN A 29 -0.04 -10.84 -14.74
N TYR A 30 0.82 -9.96 -14.26
CA TYR A 30 2.25 -9.98 -14.59
C TYR A 30 2.94 -11.24 -14.06
N MET A 31 2.77 -11.54 -12.76
CA MET A 31 3.35 -12.71 -12.11
C MET A 31 2.88 -14.03 -12.76
N SER A 32 1.63 -14.10 -13.22
CA SER A 32 1.06 -15.32 -13.81
C SER A 32 1.73 -15.79 -15.11
N TYR A 33 2.47 -14.91 -15.78
CA TYR A 33 3.10 -15.20 -17.07
C TYR A 33 4.62 -15.00 -17.06
N ASP A 34 5.20 -14.68 -15.90
CA ASP A 34 6.65 -14.58 -15.73
C ASP A 34 7.12 -15.67 -14.76
N PRO A 35 7.84 -16.70 -15.26
CA PRO A 35 8.22 -17.86 -14.47
C PRO A 35 9.16 -17.52 -13.30
N ARG A 36 9.76 -16.32 -13.28
CA ARG A 36 10.56 -15.85 -12.16
C ARG A 36 9.75 -15.79 -10.86
N PHE A 37 8.43 -15.67 -10.92
CA PHE A 37 7.54 -15.54 -9.76
C PHE A 37 6.89 -16.86 -9.31
N SER A 38 7.34 -18.03 -9.79
CA SER A 38 6.74 -19.32 -9.43
C SER A 38 6.66 -19.57 -7.92
N ASP A 39 7.63 -19.04 -7.18
CA ASP A 39 7.70 -19.19 -5.73
C ASP A 39 7.25 -17.98 -4.93
N THR A 40 6.95 -16.87 -5.59
CA THR A 40 6.55 -15.61 -4.95
C THR A 40 5.09 -15.64 -4.50
N GLU A 41 4.84 -15.21 -3.27
CA GLU A 41 3.48 -14.97 -2.76
C GLU A 41 3.02 -13.53 -3.04
N LEU A 42 1.80 -13.37 -3.55
CA LEU A 42 1.09 -12.09 -3.55
C LEU A 42 0.11 -12.06 -2.38
N VAL A 43 0.44 -11.27 -1.36
CA VAL A 43 -0.36 -11.07 -0.15
C VAL A 43 -1.11 -9.74 -0.27
N ILE A 44 -2.43 -9.78 -0.13
CA ILE A 44 -3.29 -8.59 -0.16
C ILE A 44 -3.85 -8.38 1.24
N VAL A 45 -3.54 -7.23 1.85
CA VAL A 45 -3.87 -6.89 3.24
C VAL A 45 -4.91 -5.78 3.26
N ASP A 46 -6.07 -6.02 3.85
CA ASP A 46 -7.10 -4.98 4.06
C ASP A 46 -8.12 -5.45 5.09
N HIS A 47 -8.42 -4.62 6.09
CA HIS A 47 -9.44 -4.93 7.10
C HIS A 47 -10.85 -4.49 6.67
N ASP A 48 -10.95 -3.55 5.71
CA ASP A 48 -12.21 -2.96 5.33
C ASP A 48 -13.12 -3.93 4.60
N ARG A 49 -14.41 -3.66 4.71
CA ARG A 49 -15.45 -4.25 3.86
C ARG A 49 -15.77 -3.36 2.68
N PHE A 50 -16.19 -3.99 1.60
CA PHE A 50 -16.68 -3.29 0.43
C PHE A 50 -18.01 -2.58 0.74
N GLU A 51 -18.12 -1.33 0.31
CA GLU A 51 -19.36 -0.53 0.34
C GLU A 51 -19.78 -0.15 -1.09
N GLU A 52 -21.09 0.03 -1.34
CA GLU A 52 -21.62 0.33 -2.68
C GLU A 52 -20.94 1.55 -3.34
N LYS A 53 -20.64 2.59 -2.55
CA LYS A 53 -19.94 3.80 -2.98
C LYS A 53 -18.53 3.54 -3.53
N ASN A 54 -17.95 2.37 -3.28
CA ASN A 54 -16.62 1.98 -3.76
C ASN A 54 -16.65 1.52 -5.23
N LYS A 55 -17.78 1.06 -5.77
CA LYS A 55 -17.90 0.47 -7.12
C LYS A 55 -17.41 1.40 -8.23
N SER A 56 -17.62 2.70 -8.06
CA SER A 56 -17.29 3.71 -9.09
C SER A 56 -15.79 3.90 -9.32
N ARG A 57 -14.92 3.44 -8.40
CA ARG A 57 -13.47 3.74 -8.45
C ARG A 57 -12.55 2.57 -8.15
N GLN A 58 -13.08 1.42 -7.71
CA GLN A 58 -12.30 0.25 -7.31
C GLN A 58 -12.57 -0.92 -8.26
N PHE A 59 -11.58 -1.79 -8.44
CA PHE A 59 -11.77 -3.07 -9.12
C PHE A 59 -12.61 -4.00 -8.24
N PHE A 60 -13.92 -3.95 -8.44
CA PHE A 60 -14.91 -4.68 -7.65
C PHE A 60 -15.43 -5.93 -8.37
N SER A 61 -15.72 -6.96 -7.59
CA SER A 61 -16.37 -8.18 -8.06
C SER A 61 -17.55 -8.60 -7.19
N ARG A 62 -17.37 -8.67 -5.86
CA ARG A 62 -18.36 -9.16 -4.91
C ARG A 62 -18.27 -8.46 -3.54
N PRO A 63 -19.39 -8.34 -2.80
CA PRO A 63 -19.38 -7.83 -1.44
C PRO A 63 -18.61 -8.73 -0.47
N GLY A 64 -18.05 -8.15 0.60
CA GLY A 64 -17.26 -8.87 1.61
C GLY A 64 -16.11 -8.03 2.14
N ASN A 65 -15.18 -8.63 2.89
CA ASN A 65 -13.88 -8.01 3.15
C ASN A 65 -13.16 -7.78 1.81
N LYS A 66 -12.53 -6.62 1.64
CA LYS A 66 -11.94 -6.20 0.37
C LYS A 66 -10.80 -7.13 -0.06
N ALA A 67 -9.90 -7.49 0.85
CA ALA A 67 -8.79 -8.40 0.56
C ALA A 67 -9.28 -9.79 0.14
N GLU A 68 -10.20 -10.38 0.90
CA GLU A 68 -10.78 -11.70 0.58
C GLU A 68 -11.56 -11.71 -0.74
N SER A 69 -12.30 -10.64 -1.00
CA SER A 69 -13.09 -10.50 -2.23
C SER A 69 -12.19 -10.37 -3.45
N LEU A 70 -11.15 -9.54 -3.36
CA LEU A 70 -10.17 -9.35 -4.41
C LEU A 70 -9.36 -10.63 -4.68
N VAL A 71 -8.84 -11.28 -3.63
CA VAL A 71 -8.11 -12.54 -3.78
C VAL A 71 -9.00 -13.63 -4.37
N GLY A 72 -10.25 -13.76 -3.94
CA GLY A 72 -11.19 -14.71 -4.54
C GLY A 72 -11.37 -14.49 -6.05
N THR A 73 -11.44 -13.22 -6.46
CA THR A 73 -11.55 -12.82 -7.87
C THR A 73 -10.30 -13.17 -8.67
N LEU A 74 -9.13 -12.86 -8.12
CA LEU A 74 -7.85 -13.15 -8.76
C LEU A 74 -7.61 -14.66 -8.84
N LYS A 75 -8.00 -15.43 -7.82
CA LYS A 75 -7.89 -16.89 -7.82
C LYS A 75 -8.70 -17.54 -8.94
N MET A 76 -9.90 -17.04 -9.24
CA MET A 76 -10.70 -17.54 -10.37
C MET A 76 -9.97 -17.45 -11.72
N ARG A 77 -9.05 -16.49 -11.88
CA ARG A 77 -8.35 -16.24 -13.14
C ARG A 77 -6.90 -16.74 -13.15
N PHE A 78 -6.23 -16.70 -12.00
CA PHE A 78 -4.78 -16.85 -11.88
C PHE A 78 -4.36 -17.89 -10.82
N GLY A 79 -5.30 -18.49 -10.09
CA GLY A 79 -5.00 -19.34 -8.92
C GLY A 79 -4.13 -20.56 -9.21
N ASP A 80 -4.17 -21.08 -10.44
CA ASP A 80 -3.34 -22.22 -10.86
C ASP A 80 -1.90 -21.82 -11.22
N ARG A 81 -1.58 -20.52 -11.22
CA ARG A 81 -0.29 -19.98 -11.70
C ARG A 81 0.50 -19.28 -10.62
N ILE A 82 -0.17 -18.69 -9.63
CA ILE A 82 0.46 -17.86 -8.60
C ILE A 82 -0.12 -18.13 -7.21
N LYS A 83 0.71 -17.92 -6.18
CA LYS A 83 0.31 -18.04 -4.78
C LYS A 83 -0.38 -16.74 -4.35
N LEU A 84 -1.67 -16.81 -4.03
CA LEU A 84 -2.51 -15.66 -3.63
C LEU A 84 -3.01 -15.82 -2.20
N VAL A 85 -2.71 -14.84 -1.34
CA VAL A 85 -3.07 -14.83 0.08
C VAL A 85 -3.89 -13.57 0.40
N ALA A 86 -5.02 -13.76 1.07
CA ALA A 86 -5.79 -12.67 1.65
C ALA A 86 -5.43 -12.54 3.12
N GLU A 87 -5.20 -11.31 3.58
CA GLU A 87 -4.94 -10.99 4.97
C GLU A 87 -5.97 -9.94 5.44
N PRO A 88 -7.10 -10.36 6.04
CA PRO A 88 -8.21 -9.48 6.39
C PRO A 88 -7.96 -8.70 7.70
N ARG A 89 -6.71 -8.29 7.97
CA ARG A 89 -6.27 -7.65 9.21
C ARG A 89 -5.81 -6.21 8.97
N MET A 90 -5.96 -5.38 10.00
CA MET A 90 -5.52 -3.99 10.01
C MET A 90 -4.06 -3.92 10.46
N VAL A 91 -3.22 -3.28 9.65
CA VAL A 91 -1.81 -3.07 10.00
C VAL A 91 -1.71 -2.00 11.10
N VAL A 92 -1.07 -2.34 12.21
CA VAL A 92 -0.79 -1.43 13.33
C VAL A 92 0.70 -1.40 13.65
N ASP A 93 1.17 -0.33 14.28
CA ASP A 93 2.53 -0.28 14.80
C ASP A 93 2.65 -0.91 16.20
N GLU A 94 3.89 -1.14 16.64
CA GLU A 94 4.23 -1.81 17.89
C GLU A 94 3.80 -1.08 19.18
N ARG A 95 3.34 0.17 19.09
CA ARG A 95 2.78 0.92 20.22
C ARG A 95 1.34 0.50 20.52
N VAL A 96 0.68 -0.18 19.59
CA VAL A 96 -0.65 -0.79 19.80
C VAL A 96 -0.46 -2.19 20.34
N GLU A 97 -0.95 -2.46 21.54
CA GLU A 97 -0.97 -3.82 22.07
C GLU A 97 -1.96 -4.68 21.27
N LEU A 98 -1.52 -5.82 20.75
CA LEU A 98 -2.43 -6.83 20.20
C LEU A 98 -3.10 -7.57 21.35
N ASN A 99 -4.37 -7.26 21.60
CA ASN A 99 -5.20 -8.03 22.50
C ASN A 99 -6.63 -8.18 21.93
N GLN A 100 -7.32 -9.23 22.36
CA GLN A 100 -8.67 -9.54 21.86
C GLN A 100 -9.67 -8.44 22.21
N ASP A 101 -9.53 -7.79 23.36
CA ASP A 101 -10.45 -6.72 23.79
C ASP A 101 -10.43 -5.52 22.84
N ILE A 102 -9.25 -5.14 22.33
CA ILE A 102 -9.08 -4.08 21.34
C ILE A 102 -9.70 -4.50 20.00
N GLU A 103 -9.44 -5.73 19.55
CA GLU A 103 -9.99 -6.26 18.31
C GLU A 103 -11.52 -6.32 18.35
N ASP A 104 -12.09 -6.77 19.47
CA ASP A 104 -13.53 -6.85 19.71
C ASP A 104 -14.15 -5.45 19.74
N ASN A 105 -13.51 -4.49 20.41
CA ASN A 105 -13.97 -3.11 20.49
C ASN A 105 -13.94 -2.41 19.13
N LEU A 106 -12.94 -2.69 18.28
CA LEU A 106 -12.87 -2.15 16.92
C LEU A 106 -13.71 -2.92 15.91
N GLY A 107 -14.03 -4.18 16.19
CA GLY A 107 -14.59 -5.11 15.22
C GLY A 107 -13.63 -5.44 14.07
N VAL A 108 -12.31 -5.40 14.32
CA VAL A 108 -11.27 -5.71 13.32
C VAL A 108 -10.15 -6.51 13.97
N PHE A 109 -9.55 -7.42 13.20
CA PHE A 109 -8.32 -8.11 13.61
C PHE A 109 -7.10 -7.27 13.28
N LEU A 110 -6.08 -7.31 14.12
CA LEU A 110 -4.88 -6.51 14.01
C LEU A 110 -3.67 -7.37 13.60
N ILE A 111 -2.72 -6.76 12.89
CA ILE A 111 -1.48 -7.42 12.45
C ILE A 111 -0.30 -6.47 12.53
N TYR A 112 0.85 -6.98 12.92
CA TYR A 112 2.08 -6.19 12.91
C TYR A 112 2.86 -6.31 11.59
N PRO A 113 3.59 -5.26 11.18
CA PRO A 113 4.43 -5.27 9.98
C PRO A 113 5.44 -6.42 9.89
N TRP A 114 5.96 -6.94 11.01
CA TRP A 114 6.94 -8.04 10.97
C TRP A 114 6.35 -9.40 10.58
N GLU A 115 5.04 -9.60 10.71
CA GLU A 115 4.34 -10.78 10.19
C GLU A 115 4.17 -10.71 8.67
N LEU A 116 4.13 -9.48 8.12
CA LEU A 116 3.95 -9.23 6.69
C LEU A 116 5.27 -9.19 5.93
N ILE A 117 6.28 -8.53 6.50
CA ILE A 117 7.51 -8.14 5.80
C ILE A 117 8.66 -9.08 6.19
N SER A 118 9.12 -9.86 5.21
CA SER A 118 10.34 -10.67 5.28
C SER A 118 11.53 -9.99 4.59
N VAL A 119 12.72 -10.60 4.72
CA VAL A 119 13.87 -10.23 3.89
C VAL A 119 13.50 -10.41 2.42
N ASN A 120 13.90 -9.46 1.58
CA ASN A 120 13.63 -9.46 0.14
C ASN A 120 12.14 -9.36 -0.22
N SER A 121 11.29 -8.86 0.69
CA SER A 121 9.92 -8.47 0.36
C SER A 121 9.87 -7.21 -0.50
N VAL A 122 8.84 -7.10 -1.35
CA VAL A 122 8.41 -5.85 -1.99
C VAL A 122 7.04 -5.49 -1.42
N VAL A 123 6.89 -4.28 -0.88
CA VAL A 123 5.67 -3.83 -0.21
C VAL A 123 5.09 -2.63 -0.94
N PHE A 124 3.81 -2.68 -1.29
CA PHE A 124 3.06 -1.59 -1.88
C PHE A 124 2.13 -0.98 -0.84
N LEU A 125 2.22 0.33 -0.61
CA LEU A 125 1.33 1.07 0.28
C LEU A 125 0.23 1.76 -0.53
N CYS A 126 -0.98 1.24 -0.39
CA CYS A 126 -2.21 1.65 -1.09
C CYS A 126 -3.33 2.05 -0.12
N VAL A 127 -2.98 2.32 1.14
CA VAL A 127 -3.90 2.73 2.22
C VAL A 127 -4.07 4.25 2.23
N ASP A 128 -5.25 4.73 2.58
CA ASP A 128 -5.54 6.16 2.74
C ASP A 128 -5.11 6.73 4.10
N LYS A 129 -4.83 5.86 5.08
CA LYS A 129 -4.31 6.24 6.40
C LYS A 129 -2.78 6.34 6.43
N PHE A 130 -2.28 7.28 7.24
CA PHE A 130 -0.87 7.55 7.46
C PHE A 130 -0.22 6.60 8.47
N TYR A 131 -0.92 6.21 9.54
CA TYR A 131 -0.33 5.33 10.57
C TYR A 131 0.13 3.95 10.05
N PRO A 132 -0.60 3.20 9.19
CA PRO A 132 -0.09 1.94 8.64
C PRO A 132 1.09 2.17 7.69
N ARG A 133 1.12 3.30 6.96
CA ARG A 133 2.27 3.66 6.11
C ARG A 133 3.53 3.81 6.98
N LEU A 134 3.43 4.57 8.07
CA LEU A 134 4.55 4.77 8.97
C LEU A 134 5.01 3.46 9.62
N ALA A 135 4.08 2.62 10.09
CA ALA A 135 4.39 1.31 10.68
C ALA A 135 5.21 0.43 9.72
N ILE A 136 4.79 0.33 8.45
CA ILE A 136 5.49 -0.42 7.41
C ILE A 136 6.86 0.19 7.11
N LEU A 137 6.97 1.51 7.00
CA LEU A 137 8.24 2.20 6.72
C LEU A 137 9.26 2.00 7.85
N GLN A 138 8.82 2.11 9.10
CA GLN A 138 9.65 1.86 10.27
C GLN A 138 10.17 0.41 10.26
N ARG A 139 9.28 -0.57 10.06
CA ARG A 139 9.71 -1.97 9.94
C ARG A 139 10.69 -2.18 8.78
N ALA A 140 10.40 -1.62 7.61
CA ALA A 140 11.25 -1.73 6.44
C ALA A 140 12.66 -1.17 6.69
N SER A 141 12.82 -0.14 7.53
CA SER A 141 14.13 0.38 7.91
C SER A 141 14.98 -0.53 8.79
N MET A 142 14.37 -1.54 9.41
CA MET A 142 15.08 -2.55 10.19
C MET A 142 15.39 -3.81 9.38
N THR A 143 14.81 -3.96 8.19
CA THR A 143 14.99 -5.16 7.36
C THR A 143 16.32 -5.13 6.61
N TYR A 144 17.00 -6.27 6.50
CA TYR A 144 18.28 -6.38 5.77
C TYR A 144 18.14 -6.01 4.29
N ARG A 145 16.99 -6.33 3.69
CA ARG A 145 16.68 -5.98 2.31
C ARG A 145 15.18 -5.90 2.10
N VAL A 146 14.70 -4.80 1.54
CA VAL A 146 13.27 -4.59 1.25
C VAL A 146 13.12 -3.46 0.24
N CYS A 147 12.04 -3.49 -0.53
CA CYS A 147 11.60 -2.38 -1.36
C CYS A 147 10.18 -2.00 -0.94
N VAL A 148 9.93 -0.73 -0.66
CA VAL A 148 8.60 -0.20 -0.37
C VAL A 148 8.25 0.82 -1.45
N ILE A 149 7.13 0.62 -2.12
CA ILE A 149 6.58 1.52 -3.14
C ILE A 149 5.33 2.17 -2.55
N ASN A 150 5.42 3.46 -2.26
CA ASN A 150 4.42 4.24 -1.57
C ASN A 150 3.56 5.01 -2.57
N GLY A 151 2.28 4.67 -2.72
CA GLY A 151 1.36 5.38 -3.61
C GLY A 151 0.56 6.44 -2.86
N GLY A 152 0.55 7.68 -3.36
CA GLY A 152 -0.34 8.75 -2.91
C GLY A 152 -1.42 9.03 -3.94
N THR A 153 -2.69 9.09 -3.52
CA THR A 153 -3.83 9.36 -4.40
C THR A 153 -4.64 10.58 -3.93
N GLY A 154 -4.58 11.66 -4.70
CA GLY A 154 -5.52 12.78 -4.64
C GLY A 154 -6.39 12.85 -5.91
N PRO A 155 -7.28 13.85 -6.00
CA PRO A 155 -8.11 14.07 -7.20
C PRO A 155 -7.31 14.48 -8.42
N PHE A 156 -6.31 15.32 -8.20
CA PHE A 156 -5.50 15.92 -9.25
C PHE A 156 -4.00 15.90 -8.93
N ASP A 157 -3.64 15.39 -7.76
CA ASP A 157 -2.26 15.25 -7.30
C ASP A 157 -2.06 13.80 -6.87
N TRP A 158 -1.21 13.07 -7.57
CA TRP A 158 -0.91 11.67 -7.28
C TRP A 158 0.56 11.41 -7.52
N GLY A 159 1.14 10.51 -6.74
CA GLY A 159 2.58 10.29 -6.77
C GLY A 159 2.98 8.94 -6.26
N VAL A 160 4.21 8.57 -6.59
CA VAL A 160 4.86 7.36 -6.08
C VAL A 160 6.22 7.73 -5.52
N ASP A 161 6.45 7.36 -4.26
CA ASP A 161 7.77 7.33 -3.66
C ASP A 161 8.28 5.90 -3.60
N ILE A 162 9.59 5.71 -3.74
CA ILE A 162 10.21 4.39 -3.56
C ILE A 162 11.30 4.44 -2.50
N TYR A 163 11.18 3.53 -1.54
CA TYR A 163 12.16 3.27 -0.51
C TYR A 163 12.84 1.93 -0.73
N ILE A 164 14.15 1.95 -0.94
CA ILE A 164 14.96 0.75 -1.19
C ILE A 164 15.99 0.65 -0.09
N ARG A 165 16.02 -0.52 0.57
CA ARG A 165 17.09 -0.90 1.49
C ARG A 165 17.76 -2.16 0.99
N GLU A 166 19.08 -2.13 0.88
CA GLU A 166 19.89 -3.27 0.49
C GLU A 166 21.06 -3.48 1.44
N LYS A 167 21.25 -4.74 1.87
CA LYS A 167 22.34 -5.15 2.78
C LYS A 167 22.38 -4.31 4.08
N GLY A 168 21.21 -3.99 4.61
CA GLY A 168 21.04 -3.19 5.82
C GLY A 168 21.37 -1.70 5.64
N ARG A 169 21.39 -1.18 4.40
CA ARG A 169 21.65 0.23 4.11
C ARG A 169 20.60 0.81 3.18
N ASP A 170 20.24 2.05 3.43
CA ASP A 170 19.28 2.78 2.61
C ASP A 170 19.93 3.17 1.29
N VAL A 171 19.33 2.73 0.19
CA VAL A 171 19.71 3.11 -1.18
C VAL A 171 18.96 4.36 -1.60
N THR A 172 17.71 4.52 -1.14
CA THR A 172 16.90 5.73 -1.30
C THR A 172 16.40 6.21 0.06
N ARG A 173 16.03 7.48 0.18
CA ARG A 173 15.44 8.04 1.39
C ARG A 173 14.07 7.43 1.65
N ARG A 174 13.76 7.25 2.93
CA ARG A 174 12.46 6.78 3.40
C ARG A 174 11.42 7.91 3.24
N PRO A 175 10.19 7.63 2.76
CA PRO A 175 9.16 8.64 2.52
C PRO A 175 8.88 9.55 3.71
N ASP A 176 8.84 9.05 4.93
CA ASP A 176 8.60 9.84 6.16
C ASP A 176 9.80 10.73 6.57
N ILE A 177 10.99 10.51 6.00
CA ILE A 177 12.12 11.45 6.12
C ILE A 177 11.97 12.59 5.11
N VAL A 178 11.43 12.30 3.93
CA VAL A 178 11.17 13.28 2.87
C VAL A 178 9.95 14.14 3.19
N HIS A 179 8.94 13.51 3.79
CA HIS A 179 7.64 14.05 4.14
C HIS A 179 7.44 13.93 5.65
N PRO A 180 8.10 14.77 6.46
CA PRO A 180 8.01 14.70 7.92
C PRO A 180 6.58 14.92 8.43
N GLU A 181 5.72 15.57 7.65
CA GLU A 181 4.28 15.70 7.92
C GLU A 181 3.58 14.35 8.08
N LEU A 182 4.04 13.29 7.39
CA LEU A 182 3.47 11.95 7.51
C LEU A 182 3.55 11.43 8.94
N VAL A 183 4.62 11.75 9.67
CA VAL A 183 4.82 11.30 11.05
C VAL A 183 3.82 11.98 11.99
N GLY A 184 3.62 13.28 11.83
CA GLY A 184 2.65 14.04 12.61
C GLY A 184 1.22 13.54 12.39
N LEU A 185 0.83 13.36 11.12
CA LEU A 185 -0.48 12.85 10.74
C LEU A 185 -0.71 11.41 11.24
N ALA A 186 0.27 10.52 11.05
CA ALA A 186 0.21 9.15 11.55
C ALA A 186 0.00 9.09 13.06
N ASN A 187 0.71 9.91 13.83
CA ASN A 187 0.57 9.95 15.29
C ASN A 187 -0.80 10.48 15.72
N ALA A 188 -1.35 11.47 15.00
CA ALA A 188 -2.69 11.99 15.28
C ALA A 188 -3.78 10.94 14.99
N GLU A 189 -3.72 10.28 13.82
CA GLU A 189 -4.65 9.20 13.46
C GLU A 189 -4.58 8.03 14.45
N LEU A 190 -3.37 7.65 14.86
CA LEU A 190 -3.20 6.58 15.83
C LEU A 190 -3.81 6.97 17.18
N ALA A 191 -3.55 8.17 17.67
CA ALA A 191 -4.13 8.65 18.93
C ALA A 191 -5.66 8.67 18.87
N GLU A 192 -6.25 9.06 17.73
CA GLU A 192 -7.69 9.00 17.52
C GLU A 192 -8.23 7.56 17.59
N MET A 193 -7.57 6.62 16.92
CA MET A 193 -7.92 5.19 16.98
C MET A 193 -7.80 4.65 18.41
N LEU A 194 -6.73 4.96 19.13
CA LEU A 194 -6.54 4.55 20.53
C LEU A 194 -7.59 5.17 21.46
N ASN A 195 -8.02 6.40 21.20
CA ASN A 195 -9.09 7.04 21.97
C ASN A 195 -10.43 6.34 21.78
N GLN A 196 -10.70 5.78 20.59
CA GLN A 196 -11.90 4.96 20.35
C GLN A 196 -11.88 3.68 21.21
N PHE A 197 -10.72 3.14 21.58
CA PHE A 197 -10.63 1.98 22.48
C PHE A 197 -11.13 2.29 23.89
N ASN A 198 -10.83 3.51 24.36
CA ASN A 198 -11.08 3.91 25.74
C ASN A 198 -12.52 4.42 25.96
N GLN A 199 -13.36 4.46 24.92
CA GLN A 199 -14.76 4.85 25.05
C GLN A 199 -15.64 3.60 25.18
N PRO A 200 -16.51 3.51 26.20
CA PRO A 200 -17.47 2.42 26.29
C PRO A 200 -18.38 2.47 25.05
N GLN A 201 -18.60 1.30 24.43
CA GLN A 201 -19.53 1.16 23.30
C GLN A 201 -20.92 1.61 23.73
N THR A 202 -21.23 2.87 23.51
CA THR A 202 -22.57 3.41 23.64
C THR A 202 -23.25 3.19 22.30
N GLU A 203 -24.29 2.35 22.32
CA GLU A 203 -25.14 2.07 21.16
C GLU A 203 -25.58 3.39 20.52
N GLY A 204 -25.13 3.65 19.28
CA GLY A 204 -25.69 4.72 18.45
C GLY A 204 -24.72 5.66 17.74
N CYS A 205 -23.42 5.64 18.00
CA CYS A 205 -22.48 6.54 17.31
C CYS A 205 -21.63 5.82 16.25
N THR A 206 -22.28 5.30 15.20
CA THR A 206 -21.63 4.99 13.92
C THR A 206 -21.34 6.26 13.12
N GLN A 207 -20.66 7.24 13.72
CA GLN A 207 -19.93 8.24 12.95
C GLN A 207 -18.52 7.70 12.74
N ARG A 208 -18.38 6.80 11.76
CA ARG A 208 -17.09 6.65 11.08
C ARG A 208 -16.75 8.05 10.57
N MET A 209 -15.65 8.63 11.04
CA MET A 209 -15.12 9.85 10.44
C MET A 209 -14.79 9.51 8.99
N GLU A 210 -15.74 9.82 8.11
CA GLU A 210 -15.54 9.94 6.69
C GLU A 210 -14.54 11.10 6.54
N THR A 211 -13.26 10.75 6.59
CA THR A 211 -12.24 11.53 5.91
C THR A 211 -12.56 11.30 4.45
N ASP A 212 -13.33 12.25 3.95
CA ASP A 212 -13.91 12.27 2.63
C ASP A 212 -12.99 11.59 1.62
N ALA A 213 -13.49 10.51 1.00
CA ALA A 213 -12.99 10.06 -0.28
C ALA A 213 -13.18 11.14 -1.39
N ALA A 214 -13.51 12.38 -1.03
CA ALA A 214 -13.58 13.58 -1.85
C ALA A 214 -12.19 13.88 -2.42
N GLY A 215 -11.84 13.07 -3.41
CA GLY A 215 -10.55 13.15 -4.06
C GLY A 215 -10.30 11.97 -4.96
N GLN A 216 -10.52 10.73 -4.50
CA GLN A 216 -10.12 9.59 -5.31
C GLN A 216 -11.11 9.31 -6.44
N THR A 217 -10.64 9.44 -7.68
CA THR A 217 -11.39 9.10 -8.89
C THR A 217 -10.94 7.75 -9.42
N PHE A 218 -11.73 7.16 -10.32
CA PHE A 218 -11.29 5.99 -11.09
C PHE A 218 -9.94 6.25 -11.78
N VAL A 219 -9.78 7.44 -12.39
CA VAL A 219 -8.59 7.81 -13.14
C VAL A 219 -7.37 7.96 -12.23
N SER A 220 -7.50 8.63 -11.08
CA SER A 220 -6.36 8.79 -10.17
C SER A 220 -5.93 7.47 -9.54
N ASN A 221 -6.88 6.59 -9.20
CA ASN A 221 -6.59 5.24 -8.72
C ASN A 221 -5.86 4.39 -9.78
N LEU A 222 -6.39 4.37 -11.00
CA LEU A 222 -5.79 3.62 -12.09
C LEU A 222 -4.39 4.14 -12.43
N SER A 223 -4.23 5.46 -12.53
CA SER A 223 -2.96 6.11 -12.87
C SER A 223 -1.89 5.82 -11.82
N THR A 224 -2.24 5.91 -10.54
CA THR A 224 -1.32 5.61 -9.44
C THR A 224 -0.94 4.13 -9.43
N ALA A 225 -1.91 3.23 -9.60
CA ALA A 225 -1.65 1.80 -9.69
C ALA A 225 -0.70 1.47 -10.86
N THR A 226 -0.90 2.08 -12.03
CA THR A 226 -0.01 1.92 -13.17
C THR A 226 1.40 2.44 -12.88
N LEU A 227 1.53 3.62 -12.26
CA LEU A 227 2.83 4.19 -11.92
C LEU A 227 3.58 3.33 -10.88
N MET A 228 2.88 2.83 -9.86
CA MET A 228 3.44 1.90 -8.88
C MET A 228 3.92 0.61 -9.56
N PHE A 229 3.13 0.07 -10.47
CA PHE A 229 3.48 -1.14 -11.22
C PHE A 229 4.70 -0.91 -12.15
N GLN A 230 4.74 0.21 -12.87
CA GLN A 230 5.90 0.59 -13.69
C GLN A 230 7.17 0.74 -12.84
N THR A 231 7.04 1.40 -11.68
CA THR A 231 8.14 1.56 -10.72
C THR A 231 8.68 0.21 -10.25
N PHE A 232 7.78 -0.75 -9.98
CA PHE A 232 8.15 -2.11 -9.63
C PHE A 232 8.90 -2.84 -10.77
N VAL A 233 8.40 -2.77 -12.01
CA VAL A 233 9.09 -3.40 -13.15
C VAL A 233 10.47 -2.79 -13.35
N ALA A 234 10.60 -1.47 -13.27
CA ALA A 234 11.90 -0.79 -13.34
C ALA A 234 12.83 -1.19 -12.19
N TYR A 235 12.29 -1.37 -10.98
CA TYR A 235 13.04 -1.89 -9.83
C TYR A 235 13.59 -3.29 -10.12
N LEU A 236 12.77 -4.21 -10.60
CA LEU A 236 13.17 -5.59 -10.91
C LEU A 236 14.27 -5.64 -11.97
N GLU A 237 14.13 -4.86 -13.04
CA GLU A 237 15.07 -4.86 -14.16
C GLU A 237 16.36 -4.09 -13.89
N GLY A 238 16.48 -3.45 -12.72
CA GLY A 238 17.66 -2.64 -12.39
C GLY A 238 17.72 -1.32 -13.15
N GLN A 239 16.57 -0.82 -13.60
CA GLN A 239 16.45 0.34 -14.49
C GLN A 239 15.94 1.61 -13.78
N LEU A 240 15.79 1.58 -12.47
CA LEU A 240 15.51 2.81 -11.71
C LEU A 240 16.68 3.77 -11.88
N THR A 241 16.43 4.85 -12.62
CA THR A 241 17.35 5.97 -12.79
C THR A 241 16.91 7.09 -11.88
N VAL A 242 17.88 7.77 -11.26
CA VAL A 242 17.63 8.88 -10.33
C VAL A 242 17.15 10.08 -11.12
N SER A 243 15.84 10.27 -11.15
CA SER A 243 15.22 11.52 -11.57
C SER A 243 13.91 11.68 -10.81
N SER A 244 13.65 12.88 -10.27
CA SER A 244 12.31 13.30 -9.91
C SER A 244 11.58 13.60 -11.21
N TYR A 245 10.66 12.73 -11.62
CA TYR A 245 9.80 13.01 -12.78
C TYR A 245 8.48 13.55 -12.25
N GLU A 246 8.27 14.85 -12.34
CA GLU A 246 6.95 15.47 -12.17
C GLU A 246 6.29 15.58 -13.54
N GLY A 247 5.63 14.50 -13.97
CA GLY A 247 4.80 14.51 -15.17
C GLY A 247 3.45 15.15 -14.86
N GLY A 248 2.87 15.89 -15.79
CA GLY A 248 1.55 16.49 -15.58
C GLY A 248 0.78 16.73 -16.86
N ILE A 249 -0.53 16.79 -16.75
CA ILE A 249 -1.44 17.34 -17.74
C ILE A 249 -1.38 18.87 -17.59
N MET A 250 -1.08 19.58 -18.68
CA MET A 250 -1.19 21.04 -18.69
C MET A 250 -2.65 21.44 -18.54
N THR A 251 -2.94 22.25 -17.53
CA THR A 251 -4.26 22.87 -17.36
C THR A 251 -4.41 24.05 -18.31
N LYS A 252 -5.66 24.44 -18.59
CA LYS A 252 -5.99 25.66 -19.34
C LYS A 252 -5.40 26.94 -18.74
N GLN A 253 -4.99 26.92 -17.48
CA GLN A 253 -4.38 28.06 -16.76
C GLN A 253 -2.84 28.03 -16.76
N GLY A 254 -2.22 27.07 -17.47
CA GLY A 254 -0.76 26.97 -17.58
C GLY A 254 -0.06 26.27 -16.42
N GLY A 255 -0.80 25.76 -15.43
CA GLY A 255 -0.25 24.91 -14.36
C GLY A 255 -0.14 23.45 -14.80
N LEU A 256 0.94 22.77 -14.40
CA LEU A 256 1.08 21.32 -14.48
C LEU A 256 0.25 20.65 -13.39
N VAL A 257 -0.55 19.65 -13.77
CA VAL A 257 -1.32 18.82 -12.84
C VAL A 257 -1.12 17.36 -13.22
N GLY A 258 -0.41 16.56 -12.41
CA GLY A 258 -0.34 15.12 -12.63
C GLY A 258 0.82 14.38 -11.94
N PRO A 259 1.12 13.15 -12.39
CA PRO A 259 1.92 12.17 -11.65
C PRO A 259 3.37 12.56 -11.42
N GLY A 260 3.80 12.50 -10.15
CA GLY A 260 5.21 12.49 -9.76
C GLY A 260 5.76 11.09 -9.47
N LEU A 261 6.89 10.68 -10.05
CA LEU A 261 7.76 9.66 -9.46
C LEU A 261 8.89 10.36 -8.71
N ARG A 262 9.02 10.08 -7.41
CA ARG A 262 10.06 10.66 -6.56
C ARG A 262 10.99 9.57 -6.05
N MET A 263 12.27 9.71 -6.40
CA MET A 263 13.35 8.91 -5.83
C MET A 263 14.42 9.87 -5.30
N ILE A 264 14.56 9.93 -3.98
CA ILE A 264 15.52 10.84 -3.32
C ILE A 264 16.67 10.03 -2.75
N LEU A 265 17.91 10.45 -3.03
CA LEU A 265 19.11 9.76 -2.58
C LEU A 265 19.50 10.18 -1.15
N PRO A 266 20.14 9.30 -0.37
CA PRO A 266 20.78 9.71 0.88
C PRO A 266 21.86 10.77 0.63
N GLY A 267 21.82 11.89 1.36
CA GLY A 267 22.89 12.91 1.35
C GLY A 267 22.74 14.05 0.33
N SER A 268 21.66 14.10 -0.46
CA SER A 268 21.26 15.27 -1.26
C SER A 268 20.58 16.35 -0.44
#